data_AF-A0P7F4-F1
#
_entry.id   AF-A0P7F4-F1
#
_cell.length_a   1.000
_cell.length_b   1.000
_cell.length_c   1.000
_cell.angle_alpha   90.00
_cell.angle_beta   90.00
_cell.angle_gamma   90.00
#
_symmetry.space_group_name_H-M   'P 1'
#
loop_
_entity.id
_entity.type
_entity.pdbx_description
1 polymer ?
#
loop_
_entity_poly.entity_id
_entity_poly.type
_entity_poly.pdbx_seq_one_letter_code
_entity_poly.pdbx_strand_id
1 'polypeptide(L)'
;MHKIILLLLVHVLSAQADAFGDFARTNYFSEIDPSFLQLTAECRKNFDEKKNKKAFEILFYSKGKHVFDLNKHYSSHHEGHKNLKTPFYSITFWNWFNAIAIETESQQFVSNTTQKTMRRNELIPQELFDDIVTTGTFTVYFHYLMDNAKSMGKFTIGNSDDVRSCFR
;
A
#
# COMPACT_ATOMS: atom_id res chain seq x y z
N MET A 1 -31.06 -18.74 -9.98
CA MET A 1 -30.84 -17.81 -8.86
C MET A 1 -29.46 -17.16 -8.99
N HIS A 2 -29.28 -16.22 -9.92
CA HIS A 2 -27.98 -15.56 -10.18
C HIS A 2 -28.20 -14.05 -10.39
N LYS A 3 -28.66 -13.34 -9.35
CA LYS A 3 -28.80 -11.87 -9.39
C LYS A 3 -28.42 -11.13 -8.10
N ILE A 4 -27.92 -11.82 -7.06
CA ILE A 4 -27.67 -11.20 -5.74
C ILE A 4 -26.17 -10.90 -5.49
N ILE A 5 -25.25 -11.44 -6.29
CA ILE A 5 -23.81 -11.26 -6.05
C ILE A 5 -23.28 -9.90 -6.55
N LEU A 6 -23.98 -9.22 -7.46
CA LEU A 6 -23.49 -7.97 -8.06
C LEU A 6 -23.68 -6.73 -7.16
N LEU A 7 -24.60 -6.73 -6.19
CA LEU A 7 -24.84 -5.57 -5.31
C LEU A 7 -23.78 -5.39 -4.21
N LEU A 8 -23.19 -6.49 -3.73
CA LEU A 8 -22.24 -6.45 -2.61
C LEU A 8 -20.90 -5.80 -2.99
N LEU A 9 -20.41 -6.00 -4.22
CA LEU A 9 -19.15 -5.38 -4.66
C LEU A 9 -19.26 -3.87 -4.87
N VAL A 10 -20.43 -3.37 -5.30
CA VAL A 10 -20.63 -1.93 -5.54
C VAL A 10 -20.61 -1.15 -4.22
N HIS A 11 -21.15 -1.72 -3.14
CA HIS A 11 -21.20 -1.05 -1.83
C HIS A 11 -19.85 -0.94 -1.12
N VAL A 12 -18.94 -1.89 -1.35
CA VAL A 12 -17.60 -1.86 -0.74
C VAL A 12 -16.73 -0.78 -1.40
N LEU A 13 -16.81 -0.64 -2.72
CA LEU A 13 -16.08 0.40 -3.46
C LEU A 13 -16.59 1.81 -3.12
N SER A 14 -17.91 1.99 -2.98
CA SER A 14 -18.48 3.29 -2.60
C SER A 14 -18.08 3.70 -1.19
N ALA A 15 -18.11 2.78 -0.22
CA ALA A 15 -17.72 3.07 1.16
C ALA A 15 -16.23 3.44 1.29
N GLN A 16 -15.35 2.82 0.50
CA GLN A 16 -13.93 3.13 0.49
C GLN A 16 -13.66 4.53 -0.09
N ALA A 17 -14.37 4.91 -1.14
CA ALA A 17 -14.27 6.23 -1.77
C ALA A 17 -14.84 7.33 -0.86
N ASP A 18 -15.98 7.09 -0.20
CA ASP A 18 -16.57 8.01 0.77
C ASP A 18 -15.63 8.22 1.97
N ALA A 19 -15.13 7.13 2.57
CA ALA A 19 -14.18 7.19 3.67
C ALA A 19 -12.86 7.88 3.28
N PHE A 20 -12.37 7.65 2.04
CA PHE A 20 -11.21 8.35 1.53
C PHE A 20 -11.49 9.84 1.37
N GLY A 21 -12.63 10.20 0.77
CA GLY A 21 -13.05 11.59 0.59
C GLY A 21 -13.14 12.34 1.92
N ASP A 22 -13.76 11.73 2.93
CA ASP A 22 -13.82 12.27 4.27
C ASP A 22 -12.41 12.46 4.86
N PHE A 23 -11.53 11.47 4.75
CA PHE A 23 -10.17 11.59 5.28
C PHE A 23 -9.32 12.64 4.55
N ALA A 24 -9.26 12.59 3.22
CA ALA A 24 -8.34 13.39 2.42
C ALA A 24 -8.83 14.83 2.19
N ARG A 25 -10.15 15.08 2.12
CA ARG A 25 -10.70 16.41 1.80
C ARG A 25 -11.08 17.24 3.02
N THR A 26 -11.41 16.61 4.15
CA THR A 26 -11.81 17.35 5.36
C THR A 26 -10.63 17.75 6.24
N ASN A 27 -9.45 17.17 6.00
CA ASN A 27 -8.24 17.45 6.76
C ASN A 27 -7.28 18.36 5.98
N TYR A 28 -6.56 19.20 6.71
CA TYR A 28 -5.38 19.89 6.20
C TYR A 28 -4.16 18.97 6.31
N PHE A 29 -3.39 18.86 5.23
CA PHE A 29 -2.15 18.10 5.17
C PHE A 29 -1.00 19.03 4.80
N SER A 30 0.09 18.97 5.57
CA SER A 30 1.33 19.65 5.20
C SER A 30 2.05 18.88 4.09
N GLU A 31 2.56 19.58 3.08
CA GLU A 31 3.34 18.94 2.03
C GLU A 31 4.66 18.39 2.59
N ILE A 32 4.97 17.15 2.21
CA ILE A 32 6.28 16.55 2.46
C ILE A 32 7.30 17.27 1.58
N ASP A 33 8.49 17.54 2.14
CA ASP A 33 9.59 18.13 1.38
C ASP A 33 9.86 17.31 0.10
N PRO A 34 9.81 17.94 -1.10
CA PRO A 34 9.94 17.26 -2.39
C PRO A 34 11.18 16.37 -2.52
N SER A 35 12.26 16.70 -1.80
CA SER A 35 13.50 15.92 -1.81
C SER A 35 13.33 14.52 -1.21
N PHE A 36 12.24 14.23 -0.49
CA PHE A 36 11.90 12.90 0.02
C PHE A 36 10.90 12.13 -0.86
N LEU A 37 10.32 12.76 -1.88
CA LEU A 37 9.26 12.17 -2.71
C LEU A 37 9.78 11.28 -3.85
N GLN A 38 11.09 11.32 -4.11
CA GLN A 38 11.72 10.42 -5.07
C GLN A 38 12.13 9.12 -4.39
N LEU A 39 11.66 8.00 -4.94
CA LEU A 39 11.92 6.66 -4.44
C LEU A 39 12.87 5.91 -5.37
N THR A 40 13.83 5.20 -4.78
CA THR A 40 14.51 4.08 -5.44
C THR A 40 13.95 2.77 -4.91
N ALA A 41 13.90 1.75 -5.75
CA ALA A 41 13.30 0.46 -5.42
C ALA A 41 14.32 -0.67 -5.51
N GLU A 42 14.26 -1.60 -4.55
CA GLU A 42 15.01 -2.86 -4.59
C GLU A 42 14.06 -4.05 -4.55
N CYS A 43 14.28 -5.02 -5.45
CA CYS A 43 13.49 -6.24 -5.51
C CYS A 43 14.07 -7.34 -4.61
N ARG A 44 13.20 -7.93 -3.76
CA ARG A 44 13.50 -9.11 -2.96
C ARG A 44 12.52 -10.23 -3.29
N LYS A 45 13.02 -11.32 -3.87
CA LYS A 45 12.25 -12.53 -4.18
C LYS A 45 12.53 -13.60 -3.13
N ASN A 46 11.54 -13.90 -2.29
CA ASN A 46 11.65 -14.96 -1.30
C ASN A 46 10.99 -16.25 -1.81
N PHE A 47 11.70 -17.36 -1.63
CA PHE A 47 11.26 -18.71 -1.96
C PHE A 47 11.24 -19.59 -0.70
N ASP A 48 10.41 -20.63 -0.69
CA ASP A 48 10.45 -21.66 0.35
C ASP A 48 11.58 -22.69 0.08
N GLU A 49 11.76 -23.65 0.99
CA GLU A 49 12.78 -24.71 0.89
C GLU A 49 12.63 -25.57 -0.37
N LYS A 50 11.41 -25.63 -0.94
CA LYS A 50 11.08 -26.36 -2.16
C LYS A 50 11.16 -25.47 -3.41
N LYS A 51 11.71 -24.25 -3.28
CA LYS A 51 11.82 -23.24 -4.35
C LYS A 51 10.49 -22.71 -4.88
N ASN A 52 9.39 -22.88 -4.14
CA ASN A 52 8.13 -22.22 -4.50
C ASN A 52 8.18 -20.74 -4.11
N LYS A 53 7.50 -19.89 -4.88
CA LYS A 53 7.37 -18.47 -4.56
C LYS A 53 6.68 -18.32 -3.20
N LYS A 54 7.29 -17.57 -2.28
CA LYS A 54 6.72 -17.26 -0.96
C LYS A 54 6.18 -15.85 -0.91
N ALA A 55 7.03 -14.87 -1.18
CA ALA A 55 6.67 -13.45 -1.22
C ALA A 55 7.68 -12.70 -2.08
N PHE A 56 7.18 -11.85 -2.97
CA PHE A 56 8.01 -10.90 -3.71
C PHE A 56 7.75 -9.53 -3.12
N GLU A 57 8.82 -8.80 -2.82
CA GLU A 57 8.79 -7.54 -2.10
C GLU A 57 9.57 -6.51 -2.90
N ILE A 58 9.05 -5.29 -2.94
CA ILE A 58 9.78 -4.10 -3.36
C ILE A 58 10.02 -3.26 -2.12
N LEU A 59 11.29 -3.03 -1.81
CA LEU A 59 11.72 -2.13 -0.75
C LEU A 59 11.93 -0.75 -1.37
N PHE A 60 11.17 0.24 -0.92
CA PHE A 60 11.30 1.61 -1.38
C PHE A 60 12.19 2.42 -0.45
N TYR A 61 13.14 3.15 -1.04
CA TYR A 61 14.09 3.99 -0.33
C TYR A 61 13.92 5.45 -0.76
N SER A 62 13.97 6.35 0.22
CA SER A 62 14.05 7.80 0.02
C SER A 62 15.33 8.30 0.68
N LYS A 63 16.18 9.00 -0.08
CA LYS A 63 17.52 9.46 0.37
C LYS A 63 18.34 8.35 1.06
N GLY A 64 18.33 7.14 0.48
CA GLY A 64 19.04 5.97 1.01
C GLY A 64 18.45 5.35 2.28
N LYS A 65 17.30 5.85 2.76
CA LYS A 65 16.57 5.29 3.90
C LYS A 65 15.35 4.52 3.43
N HIS A 66 15.16 3.33 3.98
CA HIS A 66 14.00 2.50 3.73
C HIS A 66 12.72 3.15 4.30
N VAL A 67 11.67 3.29 3.49
CA VAL A 67 10.44 3.99 3.86
C VAL A 67 9.18 3.14 3.70
N PHE A 68 9.08 2.33 2.65
CA PHE A 68 7.90 1.51 2.36
C PHE A 68 8.29 0.12 1.85
N ASP A 69 7.40 -0.85 2.03
CA ASP A 69 7.45 -2.13 1.28
C ASP A 69 6.18 -2.30 0.46
N LEU A 70 6.29 -2.69 -0.79
CA LEU A 70 5.16 -3.15 -1.59
C LEU A 70 5.30 -4.64 -1.88
N ASN A 71 4.30 -5.42 -1.47
CA ASN A 71 4.45 -6.86 -1.31
C ASN A 71 3.37 -7.63 -2.06
N LYS A 72 3.80 -8.70 -2.73
CA LYS A 72 2.94 -9.73 -3.32
C LYS A 72 3.21 -11.06 -2.64
N HIS A 73 2.23 -11.53 -1.87
CA HIS A 73 2.34 -12.72 -1.04
C HIS A 73 1.74 -13.92 -1.76
N TYR A 74 2.51 -14.99 -1.92
CA TYR A 74 2.08 -16.24 -2.54
C TYR A 74 1.71 -17.31 -1.50
N SER A 75 1.93 -17.02 -0.22
CA SER A 75 1.71 -17.91 0.90
C SER A 75 0.97 -17.21 2.03
N SER A 76 -0.09 -17.84 2.54
CA SER A 76 -0.95 -17.34 3.62
C SER A 76 -0.56 -17.88 5.00
N HIS A 77 0.54 -18.63 5.12
CA HIS A 77 0.91 -19.36 6.35
C HIS A 77 1.25 -18.47 7.56
N HIS A 78 1.33 -17.14 7.38
CA HIS A 78 1.57 -16.19 8.47
C HIS A 78 0.30 -15.95 9.29
N GLU A 79 0.45 -15.76 10.61
CA GLU A 79 -0.66 -15.47 11.49
C GLU A 79 -1.40 -14.20 11.05
N GLY A 80 -2.75 -14.25 11.09
CA GLY A 80 -3.61 -13.20 10.54
C GLY A 80 -3.93 -13.36 9.05
N HIS A 81 -3.20 -14.18 8.29
CA HIS A 81 -3.39 -14.32 6.84
C HIS A 81 -3.85 -15.70 6.37
N LYS A 82 -4.00 -16.68 7.28
CA LYS A 82 -4.25 -18.11 6.98
C LYS A 82 -5.43 -18.37 6.03
N ASN A 83 -6.41 -17.47 5.97
CA ASN A 83 -7.61 -17.60 5.14
C ASN A 83 -7.65 -16.67 3.93
N LEU A 84 -6.57 -15.91 3.65
CA LEU A 84 -6.50 -15.06 2.48
C LEU A 84 -6.26 -15.89 1.22
N LYS A 85 -7.03 -15.61 0.17
CA LYS A 85 -6.78 -16.15 -1.17
C LYS A 85 -5.43 -15.59 -1.65
N THR A 86 -4.55 -16.47 -2.12
CA THR A 86 -3.26 -16.08 -2.70
C THR A 86 -3.36 -15.94 -4.23
N PRO A 87 -2.58 -15.02 -4.85
CA PRO A 87 -1.77 -14.03 -4.17
C PRO A 87 -2.62 -12.93 -3.50
N PHE A 88 -2.11 -12.36 -2.41
CA PHE A 88 -2.66 -11.14 -1.81
C PHE A 88 -1.57 -10.07 -1.72
N TYR A 89 -1.99 -8.82 -1.58
CA TYR A 89 -1.13 -7.66 -1.74
C TYR A 89 -1.12 -6.83 -0.47
N SER A 90 0.04 -6.28 -0.13
CA SER A 90 0.14 -5.42 1.04
C SER A 90 1.17 -4.32 0.85
N ILE A 91 0.96 -3.21 1.54
CA ILE A 91 1.94 -2.14 1.68
C ILE A 91 2.36 -2.02 3.15
N THR A 92 3.66 -1.89 3.39
CA THR A 92 4.22 -1.72 4.72
C THR A 92 4.74 -0.31 4.91
N PHE A 93 4.50 0.25 6.09
CA PHE A 93 5.04 1.53 6.55
C PHE A 93 5.79 1.34 7.87
N TRP A 94 6.84 2.12 8.08
CA TRP A 94 7.72 2.04 9.25
C TRP A 94 7.57 3.26 10.18
N ASN A 95 6.33 3.51 10.64
CA ASN A 95 6.02 4.57 11.61
C ASN A 95 4.64 4.34 12.27
N TRP A 96 4.30 5.16 13.26
CA TRP A 96 3.01 5.17 13.95
C TRP A 96 2.03 6.18 13.32
N PHE A 97 0.88 5.69 12.92
CA PHE A 97 -0.18 6.38 12.20
C PHE A 97 -1.55 6.07 12.82
N ASN A 98 -2.37 7.09 12.98
CA ASN A 98 -3.80 6.94 13.19
C ASN A 98 -4.46 6.40 11.91
N ALA A 99 -4.12 6.98 10.77
CA ALA A 99 -4.63 6.57 9.48
C ALA A 99 -3.61 6.80 8.36
N ILE A 100 -3.74 6.01 7.30
CA ILE A 100 -3.01 6.17 6.05
C ILE A 100 -4.01 6.12 4.91
N ALA A 101 -3.85 6.99 3.93
CA ALA A 101 -4.53 6.86 2.65
C ALA A 101 -3.54 6.89 1.49
N ILE A 102 -3.90 6.22 0.40
CA ILE A 102 -3.12 6.10 -0.81
C ILE A 102 -4.04 6.41 -1.98
N GLU A 103 -3.55 7.21 -2.91
CA GLU A 103 -4.26 7.56 -4.14
C GLU A 103 -3.33 7.35 -5.34
N THR A 104 -3.84 6.65 -6.34
CA THR A 104 -3.29 6.62 -7.70
C THR A 104 -4.26 7.37 -8.63
N GLU A 105 -3.98 7.39 -9.92
CA GLU A 105 -4.90 8.01 -10.89
C GLU A 105 -6.28 7.33 -10.93
N SER A 106 -6.34 6.02 -10.63
CA SER A 106 -7.58 5.23 -10.72
C SER A 106 -8.04 4.59 -9.42
N GLN A 107 -7.24 4.60 -8.35
CA GLN A 107 -7.55 3.90 -7.10
C GLN A 107 -7.38 4.80 -5.88
N GLN A 108 -8.29 4.62 -4.93
CA GLN A 108 -8.26 5.28 -3.62
C GLN A 108 -8.36 4.23 -2.53
N PHE A 109 -7.57 4.41 -1.49
CA PHE A 109 -7.52 3.51 -0.34
C PHE A 109 -7.28 4.32 0.92
N VAL A 110 -7.98 3.99 2.00
CA VAL A 110 -7.76 4.52 3.34
C VAL A 110 -7.88 3.39 4.35
N SER A 111 -6.98 3.41 5.33
CA SER A 111 -6.99 2.51 6.47
C SER A 111 -6.78 3.29 7.75
N ASN A 112 -7.63 3.02 8.73
CA ASN A 112 -7.55 3.53 10.10
C ASN A 112 -7.41 2.38 11.11
N THR A 113 -6.96 1.21 10.65
CA THR A 113 -6.75 0.05 11.52
C THR A 113 -5.79 0.40 12.66
N THR A 114 -6.10 -0.09 13.86
CA THR A 114 -5.25 0.16 15.03
C THR A 114 -3.92 -0.56 14.89
N GLN A 115 -2.83 0.17 15.07
CA GLN A 115 -1.48 -0.40 15.05
C GLN A 115 -1.09 -0.96 16.41
N LYS A 116 -0.47 -2.14 16.38
CA LYS A 116 0.16 -2.77 17.56
C LYS A 116 1.69 -2.68 17.53
N THR A 117 2.27 -2.39 16.37
CA THR A 117 3.72 -2.28 16.17
C THR A 117 4.02 -1.13 15.21
N MET A 118 5.25 -0.60 15.27
CA MET A 118 5.72 0.45 14.37
C MET A 118 5.72 0.02 12.89
N ARG A 119 5.86 -1.28 12.62
CA ARG A 119 5.66 -1.84 11.27
C ARG A 119 4.16 -1.95 11.02
N ARG A 120 3.59 -1.00 10.27
CA ARG A 120 2.23 -1.10 9.74
C ARG A 120 2.24 -1.97 8.50
N ASN A 121 1.39 -2.98 8.41
CA ASN A 121 1.20 -3.72 7.17
C ASN A 121 -0.28 -3.71 6.82
N GLU A 122 -0.62 -3.07 5.71
CA GLU A 122 -2.00 -2.93 5.25
C GLU A 122 -2.23 -3.83 4.05
N LEU A 123 -3.29 -4.65 4.11
CA LEU A 123 -3.79 -5.34 2.92
C LEU A 123 -4.37 -4.30 1.97
N ILE A 124 -3.98 -4.38 0.70
CA ILE A 124 -4.46 -3.47 -0.34
C ILE A 124 -5.14 -4.24 -1.47
N PRO A 125 -6.09 -3.61 -2.19
CA PRO A 125 -6.63 -4.18 -3.42
C PRO A 125 -5.54 -4.45 -4.45
N GLN A 126 -5.75 -5.47 -5.29
CA GLN A 126 -4.83 -5.79 -6.36
C GLN A 126 -4.68 -4.61 -7.33
N GLU A 127 -5.78 -3.94 -7.62
CA GLU A 127 -5.86 -2.83 -8.56
C GLU A 127 -4.98 -1.67 -8.12
N LEU A 128 -4.97 -1.34 -6.81
CA LEU A 128 -4.07 -0.32 -6.26
C LEU A 128 -2.60 -0.74 -6.38
N PHE A 129 -2.30 -2.01 -6.10
CA PHE A 129 -0.96 -2.54 -6.26
C PHE A 129 -0.48 -2.47 -7.72
N ASP A 130 -1.33 -2.91 -8.64
CA ASP A 130 -1.03 -2.95 -10.08
C ASP A 130 -0.84 -1.53 -10.64
N ASP A 131 -1.63 -0.56 -10.18
CA ASP A 131 -1.46 0.86 -10.52
C ASP A 131 -0.09 1.39 -10.08
N ILE A 132 0.29 1.18 -8.80
CA ILE A 132 1.58 1.64 -8.28
C ILE A 132 2.74 1.04 -9.07
N VAL A 133 2.68 -0.27 -9.36
CA VAL A 133 3.71 -0.98 -10.13
C VAL A 133 3.79 -0.47 -11.58
N THR A 134 2.66 -0.14 -12.18
CA THR A 134 2.58 0.24 -13.59
C THR A 134 3.01 1.69 -13.80
N THR A 135 2.41 2.62 -13.06
CA THR A 135 2.60 4.07 -13.23
C THR A 135 3.84 4.59 -12.52
N GLY A 136 4.30 3.88 -11.48
CA GLY A 136 5.41 4.32 -10.65
C GLY A 136 5.08 5.54 -9.78
N THR A 137 3.83 6.00 -9.75
CA THR A 137 3.43 7.27 -9.13
C THR A 137 2.19 7.10 -8.28
N PHE A 138 2.24 7.60 -7.05
CA PHE A 138 1.13 7.51 -6.10
C PHE A 138 1.26 8.58 -5.02
N THR A 139 0.13 9.09 -4.53
CA THR A 139 0.07 10.01 -3.40
C THR A 139 -0.18 9.22 -2.13
N VAL A 140 0.54 9.54 -1.06
CA VAL A 140 0.27 9.01 0.27
C VAL A 140 -0.10 10.14 1.22
N TYR A 141 -1.15 9.93 1.98
CA TYR A 141 -1.65 10.81 3.03
C TYR A 141 -1.39 10.12 4.37
N PHE A 142 -0.63 10.78 5.23
CA PHE A 142 -0.27 10.29 6.55
C PHE A 142 -1.02 11.09 7.61
N HIS A 143 -1.59 10.38 8.57
CA HIS A 143 -2.05 10.96 9.83
C HIS A 143 -1.29 10.27 10.97
N TYR A 144 -0.28 10.95 11.51
CA TYR A 144 0.63 10.41 12.51
C TYR A 144 -0.06 10.21 13.87
N LEU A 145 0.31 9.14 14.57
CA LEU A 145 -0.24 8.83 15.89
C LEU A 145 0.36 9.73 16.98
N MET A 146 1.67 9.96 16.95
CA MET A 146 2.43 10.52 18.07
C MET A 146 2.14 12.00 18.33
N ASP A 147 2.04 12.79 17.27
CA ASP A 147 1.88 14.25 17.32
C ASP A 147 0.58 14.72 16.65
N ASN A 148 -0.24 13.77 16.18
CA ASN A 148 -1.49 14.02 15.45
C ASN A 148 -1.29 14.83 14.15
N ALA A 149 -0.04 14.98 13.68
CA ALA A 149 0.27 15.73 12.47
C ALA A 149 -0.26 15.01 11.24
N LYS A 150 -0.46 15.78 10.17
CA LYS A 150 -0.92 15.27 8.89
C LYS A 150 0.00 15.78 7.78
N SER A 151 0.46 14.87 6.94
CA SER A 151 1.28 15.22 5.79
C SER A 151 0.89 14.44 4.57
N MET A 152 1.12 15.01 3.39
CA MET A 152 0.89 14.32 2.14
C MET A 152 2.08 14.47 1.20
N GLY A 153 2.22 13.54 0.26
CA GLY A 153 3.27 13.59 -0.74
C GLY A 153 2.98 12.70 -1.93
N LYS A 154 3.23 13.22 -3.14
CA LYS A 154 3.17 12.47 -4.39
C LYS A 154 4.51 11.81 -4.66
N PHE A 155 4.62 10.52 -4.37
CA PHE A 155 5.82 9.74 -4.57
C PHE A 155 5.99 9.32 -6.02
N THR A 156 7.24 9.29 -6.49
CA THR A 156 7.62 8.81 -7.82
C THR A 156 8.75 7.79 -7.70
N ILE A 157 8.63 6.65 -8.38
CA ILE A 157 9.62 5.57 -8.38
C ILE A 157 10.59 5.78 -9.56
N GLY A 158 11.83 6.13 -9.25
CA GLY A 158 12.86 6.45 -10.25
C GLY A 158 13.25 5.27 -11.15
N ASN A 159 13.19 4.03 -10.64
CA ASN A 159 13.53 2.81 -11.38
C ASN A 159 12.31 1.87 -11.54
N SER A 160 11.24 2.39 -12.15
CA SER A 160 9.97 1.66 -12.29
C SER A 160 10.07 0.35 -13.11
N ASP A 161 11.03 0.24 -14.03
CA ASP A 161 11.25 -1.01 -14.78
C ASP A 161 11.69 -2.17 -13.88
N ASP A 162 12.56 -1.90 -12.91
CA ASP A 162 13.01 -2.90 -11.94
C ASP A 162 11.83 -3.39 -11.10
N VAL A 163 10.96 -2.46 -10.68
CA VAL A 163 9.72 -2.77 -9.97
C VAL A 163 8.82 -3.70 -10.78
N ARG A 164 8.54 -3.34 -12.05
CA ARG A 164 7.71 -4.17 -12.94
C ARG A 164 8.33 -5.56 -13.16
N SER A 165 9.64 -5.64 -13.34
CA SER A 165 10.35 -6.92 -13.56
C SER A 165 10.34 -7.82 -12.32
N CYS A 166 10.25 -7.24 -11.12
CA CYS A 166 10.19 -8.00 -9.88
C CYS A 166 8.95 -8.89 -9.80
N PHE A 167 7.81 -8.42 -10.30
CA PHE A 167 6.54 -9.14 -10.19
C PHE A 167 6.15 -9.98 -11.42
N ARG A 168 6.97 -9.93 -12.48
CA ARG A 168 6.88 -10.83 -13.64
C ARG A 168 7.42 -12.23 -13.32
#